data_AF-A0A0N8NSJ9-F1
#
_entry.id   AF-A0A0N8NSJ9-F1
#
_cell.length_a   1.000
_cell.length_b   1.000
_cell.length_c   1.000
_cell.angle_alpha   90.00
_cell.angle_beta   90.00
_cell.angle_gamma   90.00
#
_symmetry.space_group_name_H-M   'P 1'
#
loop_
_entity.id
_entity.type
_entity.pdbx_description
1 polymer ?
#
loop_
_entity_poly.entity_id
_entity_poly.type
_entity_poly.pdbx_seq_one_letter_code
_entity_poly.pdbx_strand_id
1 'polypeptide(L)'
;MNLKKPSLWILTTVVIVFVVIAVFFMTVLMKKLELPDSSDVISMKLEQFNDGETIGGTVITDKEDIETVLAAFSGAKKTMRYSVNDYPTVNDYLIIRFNLKGTSRTLCLYNEWNDYLIEEPYIGIYKYKGDKEKVESIYGVYTRNIAVGNLSVNYDGIIAVSGNKQVPVIVYQSPLDVSLSDIKDTIYYLGIDTGTQFIPFRVFTDGREQFGSYRLYDAETLESIDFPVTSGLAPQAYILSKAQSDHAYIVTLAIGEWNEEGTEVIGDTLVFGIKLL
;
A
#
# COMPACT_ATOMS: atom_id res chain seq x y z
N MET A 1 -49.64 36.20 -45.64
CA MET A 1 -49.00 34.92 -45.25
C MET A 1 -48.85 34.91 -43.74
N ASN A 2 -49.57 34.02 -43.06
CA ASN A 2 -49.65 33.93 -41.60
C ASN A 2 -48.56 32.95 -41.13
N LEU A 3 -47.44 33.46 -40.60
CA LEU A 3 -46.41 32.63 -39.97
C LEU A 3 -47.06 31.98 -38.74
N LYS A 4 -47.39 30.68 -38.85
CA LYS A 4 -47.79 29.86 -37.71
C LYS A 4 -46.72 30.02 -36.62
N LYS A 5 -47.14 30.04 -35.35
CA LYS A 5 -46.28 30.17 -34.16
C LYS A 5 -45.86 28.80 -33.55
N PRO A 6 -45.18 27.86 -34.24
CA PRO A 6 -44.49 26.77 -33.55
C PRO A 6 -43.02 27.14 -33.22
N SER A 7 -42.51 28.27 -33.74
CA SER A 7 -41.10 28.64 -33.62
C SER A 7 -40.64 28.97 -32.20
N LEU A 8 -41.51 29.56 -31.37
CA LEU A 8 -41.13 30.05 -30.05
C LEU A 8 -40.95 28.91 -29.02
N TRP A 9 -41.83 27.91 -29.05
CA TRP A 9 -41.74 26.75 -28.15
C TRP A 9 -40.56 25.85 -28.47
N ILE A 10 -40.29 25.63 -29.76
CA ILE A 10 -39.12 24.85 -30.22
C ILE A 10 -37.83 25.57 -29.82
N LEU A 11 -37.76 26.89 -29.99
CA LEU A 11 -36.61 27.69 -29.59
C LEU A 11 -36.38 27.61 -28.07
N THR A 12 -37.42 27.76 -27.26
CA THR A 12 -37.34 27.64 -25.80
C THR A 12 -36.83 26.26 -25.37
N THR A 13 -37.34 25.17 -25.95
CA THR A 13 -36.88 23.81 -25.63
C THR A 13 -35.41 23.60 -25.99
N VAL A 14 -34.96 24.07 -27.15
CA VAL A 14 -33.56 23.98 -27.57
C VAL A 14 -32.64 24.74 -26.62
N VAL A 15 -33.04 25.94 -26.19
CA VAL A 15 -32.27 26.72 -25.21
C VAL A 15 -32.17 25.99 -23.86
N ILE A 16 -33.27 25.40 -23.38
CA ILE A 16 -33.26 24.63 -22.11
C ILE A 16 -32.31 23.42 -22.22
N VAL A 17 -32.37 22.67 -23.33
CA VAL A 17 -31.46 21.53 -23.54
C VAL A 17 -30.00 21.99 -23.57
N PHE A 18 -29.69 23.10 -24.24
CA PHE A 18 -28.34 23.67 -24.23
C PHE A 18 -27.87 24.09 -22.83
N VAL A 19 -28.75 24.70 -22.03
CA VAL A 19 -28.44 25.08 -20.65
C VAL A 19 -28.19 23.83 -19.79
N VAL A 20 -29.02 22.80 -19.91
CA VAL A 20 -28.83 21.53 -19.17
C VAL A 20 -27.51 20.86 -19.55
N ILE A 21 -27.19 20.81 -20.85
CA ILE A 21 -25.91 20.28 -21.33
C ILE A 21 -24.75 21.12 -20.79
N ALA A 22 -24.81 22.46 -20.89
CA ALA A 22 -23.76 23.34 -20.41
C ALA A 22 -23.53 23.19 -18.89
N VAL A 23 -24.61 23.09 -18.11
CA VAL A 23 -24.54 22.84 -16.66
C VAL A 23 -23.94 21.47 -16.37
N PHE A 24 -24.34 20.42 -17.10
CA PHE A 24 -23.76 19.08 -16.96
C PHE A 24 -22.26 19.05 -17.30
N PHE A 25 -21.86 19.71 -18.38
CA PHE A 25 -20.44 19.85 -18.71
C PHE A 25 -19.68 20.58 -17.60
N MET A 26 -20.22 21.68 -17.09
CA MET A 26 -19.61 22.45 -16.00
C MET A 26 -19.46 21.62 -14.70
N THR A 27 -20.45 20.80 -14.33
CA THR A 27 -20.37 20.00 -13.09
C THR A 27 -19.35 18.88 -13.18
N VAL A 28 -19.23 18.19 -14.32
CA VAL A 28 -18.24 17.11 -14.49
C VAL A 28 -16.82 17.67 -14.59
N LEU A 29 -16.61 18.76 -15.33
CA LEU A 29 -15.29 19.39 -15.51
C LEU A 29 -14.75 20.09 -14.25
N MET A 30 -15.61 20.35 -13.26
CA MET A 30 -15.21 20.98 -11.99
C MET A 30 -14.89 19.97 -10.87
N LYS A 31 -15.19 18.67 -11.04
CA LYS A 31 -14.90 17.69 -9.98
C LYS A 31 -13.39 17.53 -9.82
N LYS A 32 -12.88 17.79 -8.62
CA LYS A 32 -11.47 17.63 -8.28
C LYS A 32 -11.21 16.22 -7.75
N LEU A 33 -9.96 15.80 -7.81
CA LEU A 33 -9.49 14.67 -7.03
C LEU A 33 -9.66 15.01 -5.55
N GLU A 34 -10.55 14.29 -4.87
CA GLU A 34 -10.63 14.31 -3.41
C GLU A 34 -9.42 13.55 -2.88
N LEU A 35 -8.78 14.00 -1.81
CA LEU A 35 -7.59 13.37 -1.21
C LEU A 35 -7.86 13.12 0.27
N PRO A 36 -7.24 12.08 0.89
CA PRO A 36 -7.30 11.93 2.33
C PRO A 36 -6.58 13.10 3.02
N ASP A 37 -6.96 13.38 4.27
CA ASP A 37 -6.18 14.27 5.14
C ASP A 37 -4.86 13.60 5.51
N SER A 38 -3.76 14.36 5.60
CA SER A 38 -2.46 13.80 5.96
C SER A 38 -2.45 13.18 7.34
N SER A 39 -3.28 13.64 8.28
CA SER A 39 -3.40 13.03 9.61
C SER A 39 -4.05 11.65 9.61
N ASP A 40 -4.83 11.34 8.57
CA ASP A 40 -5.52 10.06 8.43
C ASP A 40 -4.67 9.01 7.71
N VAL A 41 -3.57 9.44 7.07
CA VAL A 41 -2.63 8.56 6.39
C VAL A 41 -1.64 7.98 7.41
N ILE A 42 -1.71 6.67 7.61
CA ILE A 42 -0.81 5.90 8.47
C ILE A 42 0.54 5.69 7.77
N SER A 43 0.49 5.40 6.47
CA SER A 43 1.67 5.22 5.61
C SER A 43 1.27 5.29 4.14
N MET A 44 2.25 5.39 3.26
CA MET A 44 2.07 5.41 1.81
C MET A 44 3.03 4.44 1.13
N LYS A 45 2.53 3.57 0.27
CA LYS A 45 3.34 2.72 -0.61
C LYS A 45 3.48 3.35 -1.98
N LEU A 46 4.70 3.41 -2.49
CA LEU A 46 5.02 3.78 -3.87
C LEU A 46 5.66 2.58 -4.57
N GLU A 47 5.18 2.24 -5.77
CA GLU A 47 5.73 1.13 -6.55
C GLU A 47 5.72 1.48 -8.04
N GLN A 48 6.88 1.41 -8.69
CA GLN A 48 7.01 1.81 -10.09
C GLN A 48 7.04 0.58 -11.00
N PHE A 49 6.35 0.70 -12.13
CA PHE A 49 6.37 -0.28 -13.21
C PHE A 49 7.01 0.34 -14.45
N ASN A 50 7.83 -0.45 -15.14
CA ASN A 50 8.46 -0.10 -16.42
C ASN A 50 8.40 -1.31 -17.34
N ASP A 51 7.88 -1.12 -18.55
CA ASP A 51 7.62 -2.18 -19.52
C ASP A 51 6.78 -3.36 -18.95
N GLY A 52 5.88 -3.05 -18.01
CA GLY A 52 5.01 -4.04 -17.36
C GLY A 52 5.67 -4.82 -16.22
N GLU A 53 6.94 -4.59 -15.94
CA GLU A 53 7.66 -5.19 -14.81
C GLU A 53 7.82 -4.18 -13.66
N THR A 54 7.77 -4.67 -12.42
CA THR A 54 8.04 -3.84 -11.24
C THR A 54 9.53 -3.51 -11.17
N ILE A 55 9.87 -2.25 -10.94
CA ILE A 55 11.25 -1.81 -10.67
C ILE A 55 11.51 -1.61 -9.17
N GLY A 56 10.59 -2.07 -8.33
CA GLY A 56 10.65 -1.97 -6.88
C GLY A 56 9.63 -0.99 -6.29
N GLY A 57 9.42 -1.15 -4.99
CA GLY A 57 8.53 -0.31 -4.22
C GLY A 57 9.10 0.00 -2.84
N THR A 58 8.60 1.07 -2.24
CA THR A 58 9.01 1.54 -0.92
C THR A 58 7.78 1.98 -0.12
N VAL A 59 7.87 1.85 1.20
CA VAL A 59 6.83 2.33 2.11
C VAL A 59 7.36 3.49 2.93
N ILE A 60 6.55 4.53 2.95
CA ILE A 60 6.86 5.83 3.48
C ILE A 60 5.95 6.09 4.66
N THR A 61 6.57 6.29 5.82
CA THR A 61 5.91 6.73 7.06
C THR A 61 6.32 8.15 7.45
N ASP A 62 7.29 8.72 6.74
CA ASP A 62 7.69 10.11 6.95
C ASP A 62 6.55 11.05 6.56
N LYS A 63 6.25 11.96 7.47
CA LYS A 63 5.10 12.86 7.35
C LYS A 63 5.30 13.91 6.26
N GLU A 64 6.51 14.46 6.14
CA GLU A 64 6.81 15.49 5.14
C GLU A 64 6.69 14.91 3.72
N ASP A 65 7.07 13.66 3.55
CA ASP A 65 6.96 12.92 2.30
C ASP A 65 5.52 12.67 1.87
N ILE A 66 4.70 12.20 2.82
CA ILE A 66 3.27 11.98 2.61
C ILE A 66 2.59 13.30 2.24
N GLU A 67 2.89 14.38 2.98
CA GLU A 67 2.35 15.71 2.69
C GLU A 67 2.81 16.22 1.32
N THR A 68 4.06 15.97 0.92
CA THR A 68 4.58 16.33 -0.40
C THR A 68 3.79 15.64 -1.52
N VAL A 69 3.52 14.34 -1.40
CA VAL A 69 2.75 13.60 -2.43
C VAL A 69 1.29 14.04 -2.46
N LEU A 70 0.65 14.24 -1.31
CA LEU A 70 -0.72 14.77 -1.25
C LEU A 70 -0.82 16.19 -1.84
N ALA A 71 0.13 17.06 -1.54
CA ALA A 71 0.19 18.41 -2.10
C ALA A 71 0.43 18.39 -3.62
N ALA A 72 1.30 17.51 -4.10
CA ALA A 72 1.49 17.27 -5.52
C ALA A 72 0.21 16.76 -6.19
N PHE A 73 -0.63 16.00 -5.47
CA PHE A 73 -1.92 15.59 -5.99
C PHE A 73 -3.05 16.64 -5.86
N SER A 74 -2.78 17.77 -5.23
CA SER A 74 -3.80 18.78 -5.01
C SER A 74 -4.19 19.50 -6.31
N GLY A 75 -5.50 19.64 -6.52
CA GLY A 75 -6.05 20.42 -7.63
C GLY A 75 -6.17 19.69 -8.96
N ALA A 76 -5.88 18.38 -9.01
CA ALA A 76 -6.18 17.54 -10.18
C ALA A 76 -7.67 17.62 -10.53
N LYS A 77 -7.98 17.73 -11.83
CA LYS A 77 -9.35 17.82 -12.32
C LYS A 77 -9.75 16.54 -13.00
N LYS A 78 -10.97 16.08 -12.72
CA LYS A 78 -11.54 14.89 -13.33
C LYS A 78 -11.72 15.13 -14.83
N THR A 79 -11.32 14.15 -15.61
CA THR A 79 -11.54 14.11 -17.06
C THR A 79 -12.90 13.49 -17.36
N MET A 80 -13.31 13.51 -18.63
CA MET A 80 -14.52 12.80 -19.08
C MET A 80 -14.27 11.29 -19.28
N ARG A 81 -13.06 10.79 -19.02
CA ARG A 81 -12.71 9.37 -19.19
C ARG A 81 -13.12 8.56 -17.96
N TYR A 82 -13.49 7.31 -18.21
CA TYR A 82 -13.81 6.32 -17.19
C TYR A 82 -12.57 5.48 -16.89
N SER A 83 -12.39 5.16 -15.61
CA SER A 83 -11.51 4.07 -15.18
C SER A 83 -12.37 2.85 -14.97
N VAL A 84 -12.01 1.72 -15.60
CA VAL A 84 -12.75 0.46 -15.54
C VAL A 84 -11.85 -0.73 -15.21
N ASN A 85 -10.58 -0.46 -14.90
CA ASN A 85 -9.55 -1.44 -14.60
C ASN A 85 -8.98 -1.16 -13.21
N ASP A 86 -8.36 -2.19 -12.62
CA ASP A 86 -7.62 -2.04 -11.36
C ASP A 86 -6.34 -1.22 -11.53
N TYR A 87 -5.73 -1.24 -12.73
CA TYR A 87 -4.52 -0.51 -13.10
C TYR A 87 -4.64 0.07 -14.52
N PRO A 88 -3.82 1.09 -14.87
CA PRO A 88 -3.78 1.64 -16.21
C PRO A 88 -3.44 0.57 -17.26
N THR A 89 -3.91 0.75 -18.48
CA THR A 89 -3.57 -0.15 -19.61
C THR A 89 -2.21 0.18 -20.25
N VAL A 90 -1.42 1.02 -19.61
CA VAL A 90 -0.07 1.39 -20.06
C VAL A 90 0.97 0.62 -19.26
N ASN A 91 2.13 0.35 -19.86
CA ASN A 91 3.18 -0.44 -19.23
C ASN A 91 3.94 0.34 -18.14
N ASP A 92 4.00 1.67 -18.28
CA ASP A 92 4.81 2.54 -17.42
C ASP A 92 3.90 3.39 -16.54
N TYR A 93 3.91 3.10 -15.24
CA TYR A 93 3.10 3.82 -14.27
C TYR A 93 3.69 3.69 -12.86
N LEU A 94 3.37 4.65 -12.00
CA LEU A 94 3.64 4.62 -10.57
C LEU A 94 2.34 4.30 -9.85
N ILE A 95 2.35 3.28 -8.99
CA ILE A 95 1.28 3.04 -8.02
C ILE A 95 1.57 3.87 -6.77
N ILE A 96 0.55 4.56 -6.28
CA ILE A 96 0.55 5.26 -5.00
C ILE A 96 -0.61 4.72 -4.18
N ARG A 97 -0.30 4.03 -3.08
CA ARG A 97 -1.31 3.50 -2.16
C ARG A 97 -1.22 4.20 -0.82
N PHE A 98 -2.30 4.85 -0.41
CA PHE A 98 -2.43 5.45 0.92
C PHE A 98 -3.08 4.45 1.87
N ASN A 99 -2.39 4.12 2.96
CA ASN A 99 -2.98 3.38 4.07
C ASN A 99 -3.68 4.33 5.01
N LEU A 100 -4.98 4.12 5.16
CA LEU A 100 -5.83 4.86 6.07
C LEU A 100 -6.25 3.92 7.19
N LYS A 101 -6.83 4.48 8.26
CA LYS A 101 -7.38 3.67 9.35
C LYS A 101 -8.53 2.79 8.85
N GLY A 102 -8.25 1.50 8.63
CA GLY A 102 -9.24 0.48 8.26
C GLY A 102 -9.56 0.40 6.76
N THR A 103 -8.86 1.13 5.91
CA THR A 103 -9.02 1.05 4.44
C THR A 103 -7.75 1.51 3.73
N SER A 104 -7.64 1.25 2.43
CA SER A 104 -6.57 1.75 1.59
C SER A 104 -7.14 2.42 0.35
N ARG A 105 -6.37 3.33 -0.23
CA ARG A 105 -6.74 4.03 -1.44
C ARG A 105 -5.61 4.01 -2.44
N THR A 106 -5.90 3.55 -3.65
CA THR A 106 -4.92 3.41 -4.72
C THR A 106 -5.12 4.47 -5.80
N LEU A 107 -4.04 5.15 -6.17
CA LEU A 107 -3.94 6.00 -7.33
C LEU A 107 -2.82 5.48 -8.23
N CYS A 108 -2.98 5.60 -9.54
CA CYS A 108 -1.94 5.30 -10.51
C CYS A 108 -1.57 6.55 -11.30
N LEU A 109 -0.30 6.92 -11.29
CA LEU A 109 0.25 8.06 -12.05
C LEU A 109 0.95 7.54 -13.29
N TYR A 110 0.59 8.05 -14.46
CA TYR A 110 1.24 7.68 -15.72
C TYR A 110 1.29 8.85 -16.70
N ASN A 111 2.13 8.71 -17.73
CA ASN A 111 2.17 9.64 -18.85
C ASN A 111 1.43 9.03 -20.05
N GLU A 112 0.54 9.80 -20.65
CA GLU A 112 -0.07 9.45 -21.93
C GLU A 112 -0.05 10.69 -22.82
N TRP A 113 0.54 10.57 -24.01
CA TRP A 113 0.60 11.64 -25.01
C TRP A 113 1.07 13.01 -24.46
N ASN A 114 2.13 12.99 -23.65
CA ASN A 114 2.76 14.17 -23.05
C ASN A 114 1.94 14.84 -21.92
N ASP A 115 0.89 14.17 -21.44
CA ASP A 115 0.12 14.58 -20.28
C ASP A 115 0.29 13.59 -19.14
N TYR A 116 0.42 14.10 -17.91
CA TYR A 116 0.37 13.28 -16.72
C TYR A 116 -1.06 13.09 -16.26
N LEU A 117 -1.45 11.83 -16.13
CA LEU A 117 -2.78 11.38 -15.74
C LEU A 117 -2.69 10.65 -14.40
N ILE A 118 -3.73 10.83 -13.59
CA ILE A 118 -3.93 10.07 -12.35
C ILE A 118 -5.19 9.25 -12.54
N GLU A 119 -5.09 7.95 -12.36
CA GLU A 119 -6.22 7.06 -12.41
C GLU A 119 -6.53 6.52 -11.02
N GLU A 120 -7.79 6.66 -10.63
CA GLU A 120 -8.34 6.03 -9.44
C GLU A 120 -9.28 4.90 -9.91
N PRO A 121 -8.97 3.63 -9.58
CA PRO A 121 -9.71 2.47 -10.09
C PRO A 121 -11.21 2.60 -9.89
N TYR A 122 -11.98 2.43 -10.96
CA TYR A 122 -13.45 2.52 -10.98
C TYR A 122 -14.06 3.87 -10.57
N ILE A 123 -13.24 4.87 -10.23
CA ILE A 123 -13.69 6.22 -9.86
C ILE A 123 -13.50 7.18 -11.02
N GLY A 124 -12.33 7.17 -11.66
CA GLY A 124 -12.08 7.93 -12.87
C GLY A 124 -10.65 8.42 -13.04
N ILE A 125 -10.43 9.13 -14.14
CA ILE A 125 -9.12 9.62 -14.55
C ILE A 125 -9.08 11.14 -14.38
N TYR A 126 -8.01 11.65 -13.80
CA TYR A 126 -7.76 13.04 -13.49
C TYR A 126 -6.49 13.53 -14.20
N LYS A 127 -6.38 14.84 -14.38
CA LYS A 127 -5.25 15.45 -15.10
C LYS A 127 -4.76 16.72 -14.41
N TYR A 128 -3.44 16.93 -14.43
CA TYR A 128 -2.83 18.25 -14.23
C TYR A 128 -2.65 18.98 -15.55
N LYS A 129 -2.89 20.28 -15.54
CA LYS A 129 -2.59 21.12 -16.69
C LYS A 129 -1.22 21.78 -16.46
N GLY A 130 -0.15 21.14 -16.93
CA GLY A 130 1.17 21.78 -17.10
C GLY A 130 2.03 21.94 -15.85
N ASP A 131 1.93 21.04 -14.86
CA ASP A 131 2.71 21.14 -13.63
C ASP A 131 3.65 19.93 -13.48
N LYS A 132 4.77 19.98 -14.24
CA LYS A 132 5.78 18.92 -14.26
C LYS A 132 6.51 18.83 -12.91
N GLU A 133 6.67 19.95 -12.21
CA GLU A 133 7.34 20.03 -10.90
C GLU A 133 6.63 19.18 -9.85
N LYS A 134 5.29 19.16 -9.84
CA LYS A 134 4.52 18.27 -8.95
C LYS A 134 4.76 16.79 -9.21
N VAL A 135 4.92 16.40 -10.46
CA VAL A 135 5.22 15.01 -10.81
C VAL A 135 6.66 14.68 -10.41
N GLU A 136 7.59 15.57 -10.69
CA GLU A 136 8.99 15.44 -10.28
C GLU A 136 9.14 15.36 -8.75
N SER A 137 8.32 16.06 -7.96
CA SER A 137 8.36 15.92 -6.49
C SER A 137 7.93 14.53 -6.04
N ILE A 138 6.92 13.92 -6.66
CA ILE A 138 6.48 12.54 -6.33
C ILE A 138 7.61 11.56 -6.66
N TYR A 139 8.21 11.68 -7.83
CA TYR A 139 9.35 10.84 -8.22
C TYR A 139 10.57 11.09 -7.33
N GLY A 140 10.81 12.32 -6.88
CA GLY A 140 11.87 12.62 -5.91
C GLY A 140 11.66 11.91 -4.58
N VAL A 141 10.42 11.88 -4.07
CA VAL A 141 10.03 11.11 -2.88
C VAL A 141 10.28 9.61 -3.10
N TYR A 142 9.86 9.06 -4.23
CA TYR A 142 10.10 7.66 -4.59
C TYR A 142 11.60 7.33 -4.66
N THR A 143 12.37 8.07 -5.47
CA THR A 143 13.78 7.77 -5.74
C THR A 143 14.64 7.86 -4.49
N ARG A 144 14.39 8.81 -3.58
CA ARG A 144 15.17 8.87 -2.34
C ARG A 144 14.79 7.77 -1.35
N ASN A 145 13.51 7.40 -1.26
CA ASN A 145 13.07 6.35 -0.34
C ASN A 145 13.36 4.93 -0.86
N ILE A 146 13.50 4.74 -2.18
CA ILE A 146 14.03 3.49 -2.73
C ILE A 146 15.56 3.41 -2.59
N ALA A 147 16.28 4.55 -2.68
CA ALA A 147 17.72 4.59 -2.46
C ALA A 147 18.13 4.36 -0.98
N VAL A 148 17.26 4.73 -0.04
CA VAL A 148 17.42 4.43 1.39
C VAL A 148 16.95 3.00 1.74
N GLY A 149 16.07 2.43 0.91
CA GLY A 149 15.37 1.17 1.19
C GLY A 149 15.46 0.15 0.06
N ASN A 150 16.68 -0.27 -0.31
CA ASN A 150 16.80 -1.59 -0.92
C ASN A 150 16.40 -2.62 0.14
N LEU A 151 15.16 -3.11 0.02
CA LEU A 151 14.59 -4.39 0.49
C LEU A 151 13.35 -4.34 1.41
N SER A 152 12.77 -3.19 1.79
CA SER A 152 11.52 -3.20 2.59
C SER A 152 10.27 -2.92 1.75
N VAL A 153 9.59 -3.98 1.29
CA VAL A 153 8.22 -3.89 0.77
C VAL A 153 7.28 -4.10 1.96
N ASN A 154 6.75 -3.04 2.57
CA ASN A 154 5.63 -3.22 3.50
C ASN A 154 4.37 -3.36 2.63
N TYR A 155 3.78 -4.55 2.54
CA TYR A 155 2.53 -4.74 1.82
C TYR A 155 1.38 -4.24 2.69
N ASP A 156 0.71 -3.19 2.22
CA ASP A 156 -0.60 -2.76 2.69
C ASP A 156 -1.53 -3.97 2.78
N GLY A 157 -1.92 -4.35 4.00
CA GLY A 157 -2.76 -5.52 4.26
C GLY A 157 -2.09 -6.64 5.07
N ILE A 158 -0.78 -6.55 5.33
CA ILE A 158 -0.07 -7.55 6.16
C ILE A 158 0.11 -7.08 7.60
N ILE A 159 -0.55 -7.78 8.52
CA ILE A 159 -0.54 -7.47 9.95
C ILE A 159 -0.21 -8.70 10.80
N ALA A 160 0.56 -8.48 11.86
CA ALA A 160 0.72 -9.45 12.94
C ALA A 160 -0.22 -9.06 14.09
N VAL A 161 -1.01 -10.01 14.57
CA VAL A 161 -2.09 -9.80 15.55
C VAL A 161 -1.92 -10.74 16.73
N SER A 162 -2.02 -10.22 17.96
CA SER A 162 -2.14 -11.01 19.20
C SER A 162 -3.21 -10.37 20.08
N GLY A 163 -4.26 -11.13 20.40
CA GLY A 163 -5.44 -10.60 21.08
C GLY A 163 -6.07 -9.43 20.30
N ASN A 164 -6.11 -8.25 20.91
CA ASN A 164 -6.60 -7.00 20.33
C ASN A 164 -5.49 -6.08 19.79
N LYS A 165 -4.23 -6.49 19.86
CA LYS A 165 -3.07 -5.72 19.39
C LYS A 165 -2.70 -6.15 17.99
N GLN A 166 -2.28 -5.19 17.18
CA GLN A 166 -1.81 -5.44 15.83
C GLN A 166 -0.63 -4.52 15.49
N VAL A 167 0.29 -5.02 14.66
CA VAL A 167 1.39 -4.23 14.10
C VAL A 167 1.55 -4.52 12.61
N PRO A 168 2.05 -3.55 11.81
CA PRO A 168 2.47 -3.81 10.44
C PRO A 168 3.60 -4.84 10.38
N VAL A 169 3.64 -5.60 9.30
CA VAL A 169 4.70 -6.56 9.00
C VAL A 169 5.47 -6.09 7.78
N ILE A 170 6.80 -6.09 7.86
CA ILE A 170 7.66 -5.70 6.73
C ILE A 170 7.93 -6.94 5.87
N VAL A 171 7.87 -6.81 4.56
CA VAL A 171 8.15 -7.93 3.65
C VAL A 171 9.43 -7.69 2.90
N TYR A 172 10.21 -8.76 2.81
CA TYR A 172 11.45 -8.86 2.08
C TYR A 172 11.30 -9.98 1.05
N GLN A 173 12.05 -9.89 -0.04
CA GLN A 173 12.15 -11.02 -0.95
C GLN A 173 12.88 -12.17 -0.24
N SER A 174 12.43 -13.40 -0.49
CA SER A 174 13.06 -14.59 0.08
C SER A 174 14.05 -15.26 -0.90
N PRO A 175 15.18 -15.80 -0.42
CA PRO A 175 15.66 -15.77 0.96
C PRO A 175 16.00 -14.36 1.43
N LEU A 176 15.81 -14.10 2.72
CA LEU A 176 16.09 -12.79 3.32
C LEU A 176 17.54 -12.35 3.01
N ASP A 177 17.68 -11.37 2.12
CA ASP A 177 18.98 -10.85 1.63
C ASP A 177 19.45 -9.60 2.43
N VAL A 178 18.83 -9.35 3.57
CA VAL A 178 19.22 -8.28 4.51
C VAL A 178 19.72 -8.85 5.82
N SER A 179 20.67 -8.16 6.44
CA SER A 179 21.09 -8.48 7.79
C SER A 179 20.03 -8.05 8.81
N LEU A 180 19.80 -8.87 9.83
CA LEU A 180 18.91 -8.53 10.95
C LEU A 180 19.37 -7.25 11.67
N SER A 181 20.68 -6.97 11.68
CA SER A 181 21.24 -5.74 12.27
C SER A 181 20.70 -4.48 11.61
N ASP A 182 20.41 -4.55 10.32
CA ASP A 182 20.06 -3.38 9.50
C ASP A 182 18.57 -3.06 9.58
N ILE A 183 17.77 -4.06 9.99
CA ILE A 183 16.30 -3.97 10.02
C ILE A 183 15.71 -3.97 11.43
N LYS A 184 16.47 -4.33 12.46
CA LYS A 184 15.95 -4.44 13.84
C LYS A 184 15.33 -3.15 14.39
N ASP A 185 15.81 -2.00 13.91
CA ASP A 185 15.38 -0.67 14.34
C ASP A 185 14.23 -0.11 13.47
N THR A 186 13.88 -0.80 12.37
CA THR A 186 12.82 -0.38 11.44
C THR A 186 11.54 -1.20 11.59
N ILE A 187 11.62 -2.38 12.22
CA ILE A 187 10.47 -3.28 12.45
C ILE A 187 9.59 -2.84 13.61
N TYR A 188 8.30 -3.22 13.54
CA TYR A 188 7.31 -2.94 14.58
C TYR A 188 7.22 -4.09 15.58
N TYR A 189 7.12 -3.76 16.87
CA TYR A 189 7.06 -4.76 17.95
C TYR A 189 5.63 -4.98 18.46
N LEU A 190 5.13 -6.21 18.31
CA LEU A 190 3.86 -6.65 18.85
C LEU A 190 4.01 -7.10 20.30
N GLY A 191 3.32 -6.42 21.23
CA GLY A 191 3.31 -6.83 22.63
C GLY A 191 2.41 -8.05 22.87
N ILE A 192 2.97 -9.17 23.34
CA ILE A 192 2.26 -10.41 23.64
C ILE A 192 2.10 -10.53 25.15
N ASP A 193 0.87 -10.67 25.62
CA ASP A 193 0.56 -10.87 27.04
C ASP A 193 0.85 -12.33 27.43
N THR A 194 1.76 -12.53 28.39
CA THR A 194 2.13 -13.87 28.88
C THR A 194 1.28 -14.34 30.07
N GLY A 195 0.23 -13.60 30.42
CA GLY A 195 -0.71 -13.91 31.48
C GLY A 195 -1.56 -15.17 31.25
N THR A 196 -2.65 -15.29 32.01
CA THR A 196 -3.47 -16.53 32.07
C THR A 196 -4.19 -16.90 30.77
N GLN A 197 -4.29 -15.97 29.82
CA GLN A 197 -4.77 -16.22 28.46
C GLN A 197 -3.65 -15.88 27.47
N PHE A 198 -2.65 -16.75 27.39
CA PHE A 198 -1.61 -16.66 26.37
C PHE A 198 -2.25 -16.77 24.97
N ILE A 199 -2.30 -15.66 24.25
CA ILE A 199 -2.76 -15.62 22.86
C ILE A 199 -1.52 -15.42 21.99
N PRO A 200 -1.08 -16.44 21.24
CA PRO A 200 0.05 -16.29 20.33
C PRO A 200 -0.28 -15.27 19.24
N PHE A 201 0.75 -14.88 18.48
CA PHE A 201 0.54 -14.02 17.33
C PHE A 201 0.07 -14.81 16.11
N ARG A 202 -0.62 -14.14 15.19
CA ARG A 202 -0.98 -14.65 13.86
C ARG A 202 -0.69 -13.58 12.82
N VAL A 203 -0.27 -13.99 11.63
CA VAL A 203 0.03 -13.07 10.52
C VAL A 203 -1.09 -13.18 9.49
N PHE A 204 -1.62 -12.05 9.05
CA PHE A 204 -2.69 -11.98 8.06
C PHE A 204 -2.25 -11.16 6.87
N THR A 205 -2.58 -11.60 5.65
CA THR A 205 -2.48 -10.83 4.40
C THR A 205 -3.88 -10.75 3.82
N ASP A 206 -4.40 -9.54 3.60
CA ASP A 206 -5.76 -9.30 3.07
C ASP A 206 -6.86 -10.08 3.83
N GLY A 207 -6.70 -10.14 5.16
CA GLY A 207 -7.63 -10.84 6.05
C GLY A 207 -7.51 -12.37 6.06
N ARG A 208 -6.56 -12.95 5.31
CA ARG A 208 -6.27 -14.39 5.31
C ARG A 208 -5.03 -14.69 6.14
N GLU A 209 -5.15 -15.63 7.07
CA GLU A 209 -4.03 -16.09 7.88
C GLU A 209 -2.95 -16.73 7.00
N GLN A 210 -1.70 -16.38 7.26
CA GLN A 210 -0.53 -16.86 6.55
C GLN A 210 0.16 -17.97 7.33
N PHE A 211 0.67 -18.96 6.59
CA PHE A 211 1.39 -20.09 7.12
C PHE A 211 2.69 -20.27 6.36
N GLY A 212 3.74 -20.67 7.05
CA GLY A 212 5.07 -20.79 6.46
C GLY A 212 6.09 -21.24 7.50
N SER A 213 7.36 -21.09 7.16
CA SER A 213 8.46 -21.46 8.04
C SER A 213 8.86 -20.28 8.91
N TYR A 214 8.75 -20.45 10.22
CA TYR A 214 9.13 -19.41 11.16
C TYR A 214 10.58 -19.55 11.58
N ARG A 215 11.22 -18.41 11.86
CA ARG A 215 12.44 -18.34 12.65
C ARG A 215 12.28 -17.24 13.70
N LEU A 216 12.94 -17.45 14.84
CA LEU A 216 12.93 -16.53 15.97
C LEU A 216 14.36 -16.14 16.28
N TYR A 217 14.60 -14.86 16.50
CA TYR A 217 15.90 -14.32 16.85
C TYR A 217 15.77 -13.45 18.09
N ASP A 218 16.76 -13.49 18.96
CA ASP A 218 16.88 -12.53 20.06
C ASP A 218 17.08 -11.12 19.48
N ALA A 219 16.28 -10.13 19.90
CA ALA A 219 16.36 -8.79 19.30
C ALA A 219 17.63 -8.02 19.72
N GLU A 220 18.27 -8.40 20.83
CA GLU A 220 19.51 -7.77 21.30
C GLU A 220 20.74 -8.45 20.71
N THR A 221 20.81 -9.78 20.77
CA THR A 221 21.99 -10.54 20.32
C THR A 221 21.94 -10.94 18.85
N LEU A 222 20.75 -10.94 18.24
CA LEU A 222 20.46 -11.42 16.87
C LEU A 222 20.73 -12.91 16.68
N GLU A 223 20.95 -13.66 17.75
CA GLU A 223 21.13 -15.10 17.70
C GLU A 223 19.80 -15.82 17.45
N SER A 224 19.83 -16.84 16.60
CA SER A 224 18.66 -17.67 16.32
C SER A 224 18.29 -18.54 17.51
N ILE A 225 17.00 -18.60 17.81
CA ILE A 225 16.44 -19.41 18.90
C ILE A 225 15.74 -20.61 18.29
N ASP A 226 16.30 -21.80 18.55
CA ASP A 226 15.69 -23.05 18.12
C ASP A 226 14.49 -23.40 18.99
N PHE A 227 13.39 -23.81 18.35
CA PHE A 227 12.18 -24.28 19.00
C PHE A 227 11.76 -25.66 18.46
N PRO A 228 11.10 -26.50 19.27
CA PRO A 228 10.74 -27.85 18.85
C PRO A 228 9.64 -27.81 17.80
N VAL A 229 9.84 -28.39 16.62
CA VAL A 229 8.79 -28.52 15.61
C VAL A 229 7.88 -29.69 15.98
N THR A 230 6.68 -29.40 16.48
CA THR A 230 5.69 -30.43 16.83
C THR A 230 4.66 -30.60 15.72
N SER A 231 4.47 -31.82 15.24
CA SER A 231 3.47 -32.11 14.20
C SER A 231 2.04 -31.89 14.71
N GLY A 232 1.18 -31.31 13.88
CA GLY A 232 -0.24 -31.10 14.17
C GLY A 232 -0.60 -29.87 15.01
N LEU A 233 0.39 -29.11 15.47
CA LEU A 233 0.17 -27.80 16.12
C LEU A 233 0.67 -26.68 15.22
N ALA A 234 -0.06 -25.56 15.22
CA ALA A 234 0.36 -24.37 14.51
C ALA A 234 1.67 -23.83 15.16
N PRO A 235 2.72 -23.50 14.38
CA PRO A 235 4.02 -23.11 14.92
C PRO A 235 3.97 -22.00 15.97
N GLN A 236 3.00 -21.11 15.87
CA GLN A 236 2.82 -19.99 16.79
C GLN A 236 2.51 -20.45 18.23
N ALA A 237 2.05 -21.69 18.43
CA ALA A 237 1.75 -22.26 19.74
C ALA A 237 3.00 -22.68 20.53
N TYR A 238 4.12 -22.93 19.87
CA TYR A 238 5.34 -23.47 20.51
C TYR A 238 6.61 -22.70 20.17
N ILE A 239 6.58 -21.80 19.17
CA ILE A 239 7.74 -20.98 18.78
C ILE A 239 8.29 -20.15 19.95
N LEU A 240 7.42 -19.75 20.88
CA LEU A 240 7.78 -18.97 22.07
C LEU A 240 8.08 -19.85 23.30
N SER A 241 8.18 -21.18 23.14
CA SER A 241 8.39 -22.10 24.27
C SER A 241 9.69 -21.89 25.05
N LYS A 242 10.71 -21.30 24.40
CA LYS A 242 11.99 -20.93 25.04
C LYS A 242 12.16 -19.42 25.23
N ALA A 243 11.14 -18.64 24.88
CA ALA A 243 11.20 -17.19 24.99
C ALA A 243 11.01 -16.75 26.46
N GLN A 244 11.67 -15.67 26.83
CA GLN A 244 11.69 -15.12 28.18
C GLN A 244 10.71 -13.95 28.28
N SER A 245 10.04 -13.85 29.43
CA SER A 245 9.19 -12.69 29.75
C SER A 245 10.02 -11.40 29.76
N ASP A 246 9.39 -10.27 29.46
CA ASP A 246 10.00 -8.94 29.36
C ASP A 246 11.07 -8.78 28.26
N HIS A 247 11.26 -9.78 27.41
CA HIS A 247 12.25 -9.78 26.34
C HIS A 247 11.64 -9.55 24.96
N ALA A 248 12.46 -9.04 24.03
CA ALA A 248 12.07 -8.76 22.66
C ALA A 248 12.73 -9.72 21.68
N TYR A 249 11.97 -10.11 20.65
CA TYR A 249 12.42 -11.05 19.62
C TYR A 249 12.04 -10.56 18.24
N ILE A 250 12.84 -10.92 17.24
CA ILE A 250 12.54 -10.72 15.83
C ILE A 250 11.97 -12.03 15.30
N VAL A 251 10.81 -11.96 14.66
CA VAL A 251 10.17 -13.08 13.98
C VAL A 251 10.36 -12.90 12.48
N THR A 252 10.85 -13.95 11.82
CA THR A 252 10.74 -14.07 10.37
C THR A 252 9.79 -15.20 10.02
N LEU A 253 8.99 -14.99 8.99
CA LEU A 253 8.05 -15.97 8.44
C LEU A 253 8.25 -16.02 6.93
N ALA A 254 8.89 -17.10 6.47
CA ALA A 254 9.08 -17.40 5.07
C ALA A 254 7.80 -18.02 4.48
N ILE A 255 7.26 -17.41 3.43
CA ILE A 255 6.10 -17.88 2.68
C ILE A 255 6.48 -18.03 1.19
N GLY A 256 6.29 -19.21 0.61
CA GLY A 256 6.72 -19.43 -0.76
C GLY A 256 6.76 -20.88 -1.19
N GLU A 257 7.40 -21.11 -2.32
CA GLU A 257 7.68 -22.44 -2.86
C GLU A 257 8.97 -23.00 -2.27
N TRP A 258 8.90 -24.27 -1.87
CA TRP A 258 9.99 -25.00 -1.23
C TRP A 258 10.49 -26.07 -2.19
N ASN A 259 11.80 -26.29 -2.25
CA ASN A 259 12.35 -27.44 -2.96
C ASN A 259 12.11 -28.72 -2.16
N GLU A 260 12.42 -29.87 -2.78
CA GLU A 260 12.31 -31.19 -2.14
C GLU A 260 13.17 -31.34 -0.86
N GLU A 261 14.15 -30.46 -0.67
CA GLU A 261 15.03 -30.42 0.51
C GLU A 261 14.48 -29.52 1.64
N GLY A 262 13.28 -28.93 1.46
CA GLY A 262 12.67 -28.04 2.45
C GLY A 262 13.38 -26.68 2.57
N THR A 263 14.15 -26.30 1.56
CA THR A 263 14.75 -24.97 1.43
C THR A 263 13.87 -24.11 0.52
N GLU A 264 13.63 -22.87 0.94
CA GLU A 264 12.82 -21.93 0.18
C GLU A 264 13.55 -21.54 -1.11
N VAL A 265 12.83 -21.59 -2.25
CA VAL A 265 13.41 -21.33 -3.58
C VAL A 265 13.01 -19.95 -4.08
N ILE A 266 11.74 -19.59 -3.93
CA ILE A 266 11.16 -18.31 -4.32
C ILE A 266 9.98 -18.02 -3.38
N GLY A 267 9.96 -16.83 -2.78
CA GLY A 267 8.93 -16.43 -1.83
C GLY A 267 9.14 -15.04 -1.23
N ASP A 268 8.35 -14.75 -0.21
CA ASP A 268 8.40 -13.55 0.60
C ASP A 268 8.79 -13.93 2.05
N THR A 269 9.70 -13.17 2.64
CA THR A 269 9.99 -13.23 4.09
C THR A 269 9.30 -12.07 4.79
N LEU A 270 8.33 -12.42 5.63
CA LEU A 270 7.60 -11.48 6.49
C LEU A 270 8.38 -11.28 7.80
N VAL A 271 8.64 -10.03 8.21
CA VAL A 271 9.46 -9.68 9.37
C VAL A 271 8.77 -8.67 10.28
N PHE A 272 8.73 -8.98 11.57
CA PHE A 272 8.22 -8.11 12.62
C PHE A 272 8.85 -8.46 13.97
N GLY A 273 8.75 -7.55 14.93
CA GLY A 273 9.19 -7.78 16.30
C GLY A 273 8.05 -8.28 17.18
N ILE A 274 8.37 -9.02 18.23
CA ILE A 274 7.47 -9.32 19.33
C ILE A 274 8.13 -8.92 20.65
N LYS A 275 7.33 -8.53 21.63
CA LYS A 275 7.79 -8.29 23.00
C LYS A 275 6.88 -9.04 23.96
N LEU A 276 7.45 -9.94 24.75
CA LEU A 276 6.70 -10.64 25.78
C LEU A 276 6.55 -9.72 26.99
N LEU A 277 5.31 -9.55 27.45
CA LEU A 277 4.89 -8.68 28.56
C LEU A 277 4.34 -9.51 29.72
#